data_AF-Q5A7N6-F1
#
_entry.id   AF-Q5A7N6-F1
#
_cell.length_a   1.000
_cell.length_b   1.000
_cell.length_c   1.000
_cell.angle_alpha   90.00
_cell.angle_beta   90.00
_cell.angle_gamma   90.00
#
_symmetry.space_group_name_H-M   'P 1'
#
loop_
_entity.id
_entity.type
_entity.pdbx_description
1 polymer ?
#
loop_
_entity_poly.entity_id
_entity_poly.type
_entity_poly.pdbx_seq_one_letter_code
_entity_poly.pdbx_strand_id
1 'polypeptide(L)'
;MVLTRSQTHYKQPIKKKFTDDDFSDEEKVSPSLPVQPEDDYSSEEEEEDDDDDDDSDDAPEEESTSKARSDILSEQKRLQQVEAELKKQEREKRKALDLRNTQQQQMKKSKQKSNPSTAPIELPEFLPDDIASIINQPVEESKPRHIRLDEIEASPKLDKKSLLEEKLRLLKAKKKVAIKKGPVHVKIQSFNSKVVPRSESKIVKNRDKWLHRKSVNRK
;
A
#
# COMPACT_ATOMS: atom_id res chain seq x y z
N MET A 1 8.84 -18.08 -31.47
CA MET A 1 7.65 -17.21 -31.58
C MET A 1 6.85 -17.34 -30.30
N VAL A 2 6.72 -16.27 -29.52
CA VAL A 2 6.02 -16.28 -28.21
C VAL A 2 4.62 -15.71 -28.41
N LEU A 3 3.58 -16.55 -28.30
CA LEU A 3 2.18 -16.12 -28.36
C LEU A 3 1.70 -15.75 -26.96
N THR A 4 1.40 -14.47 -26.72
CA THR A 4 0.77 -14.00 -25.48
C THR A 4 -0.76 -14.08 -25.58
N ARG A 5 -1.35 -14.84 -24.66
CA ARG A 5 -2.78 -15.14 -24.55
C ARG A 5 -3.46 -14.12 -23.61
N SER A 6 -4.09 -13.09 -24.16
CA SER A 6 -5.14 -12.33 -23.46
C SER A 6 -5.94 -11.46 -24.43
N GLN A 7 -6.81 -12.08 -25.21
CA GLN A 7 -8.01 -11.42 -25.69
C GLN A 7 -9.15 -11.74 -24.73
N THR A 8 -9.41 -10.84 -23.78
CA THR A 8 -10.68 -10.81 -23.06
C THR A 8 -11.55 -9.77 -23.73
N HIS A 9 -12.70 -10.21 -24.25
CA HIS A 9 -13.69 -9.40 -24.94
C HIS A 9 -14.08 -8.17 -24.11
N TYR A 10 -13.77 -6.98 -24.61
CA TYR A 10 -14.27 -5.72 -24.07
C TYR A 10 -15.77 -5.62 -24.36
N LYS A 11 -16.61 -5.89 -23.35
CA LYS A 11 -18.01 -5.45 -23.38
C LYS A 11 -18.03 -3.93 -23.25
N GLN A 12 -18.57 -3.27 -24.27
CA GLN A 12 -18.73 -1.81 -24.30
C GLN A 12 -19.59 -1.32 -23.12
N PRO A 13 -19.27 -0.16 -22.52
CA PRO A 13 -20.04 0.39 -21.41
C PRO A 13 -21.44 0.85 -21.88
N ILE A 14 -22.48 0.36 -21.20
CA ILE A 14 -23.87 0.81 -21.43
C ILE A 14 -24.08 2.10 -20.64
N LYS A 15 -24.40 3.20 -21.34
CA LYS A 15 -24.79 4.46 -20.72
C LYS A 15 -26.20 4.30 -20.12
N LYS A 16 -26.31 4.22 -18.80
CA LYS A 16 -27.61 4.41 -18.12
C LYS A 16 -27.97 5.89 -18.15
N LYS A 17 -29.16 6.20 -18.66
CA LYS A 17 -29.79 7.52 -18.53
C LYS A 17 -30.62 7.47 -17.26
N PHE A 18 -30.33 8.33 -16.29
CA PHE A 18 -31.24 8.58 -15.18
C PHE A 18 -32.35 9.48 -15.71
N THR A 19 -33.59 9.00 -15.66
CA THR A 19 -34.80 9.79 -15.86
C THR A 19 -35.28 10.28 -14.51
N ASP A 20 -35.80 11.49 -14.47
CA ASP A 20 -36.26 12.27 -13.31
C ASP A 20 -37.50 11.68 -12.58
N ASP A 21 -37.75 10.39 -12.76
CA ASP A 21 -38.97 9.69 -12.30
C ASP A 21 -38.68 8.74 -11.13
N ASP A 22 -37.48 8.80 -10.55
CA ASP A 22 -37.03 7.95 -9.42
C ASP A 22 -36.99 8.74 -8.09
N PHE A 23 -37.66 9.90 -8.03
CA PHE A 23 -37.69 10.82 -6.87
C PHE A 23 -39.05 10.93 -6.18
N SER A 24 -40.02 10.06 -6.49
CA SER A 24 -41.37 10.12 -5.95
C SER A 24 -41.65 9.01 -4.93
N ASP A 25 -41.15 9.16 -3.69
CA ASP A 25 -41.86 8.63 -2.51
C ASP A 25 -41.45 9.38 -1.22
N GLU A 26 -41.96 10.61 -1.10
CA GLU A 26 -42.06 11.30 0.19
C GLU A 26 -43.31 10.77 0.93
N GLU A 27 -43.12 9.89 1.93
CA GLU A 27 -44.14 9.70 2.96
C GLU A 27 -43.56 9.77 4.39
N LYS A 28 -43.73 10.97 4.97
CA LYS A 28 -44.15 11.27 6.35
C LYS A 28 -43.40 10.58 7.50
N VAL A 29 -42.53 11.33 8.18
CA VAL A 29 -42.36 11.16 9.64
C VAL A 29 -42.14 12.51 10.34
N SER A 30 -43.13 12.93 11.12
CA SER A 30 -43.11 14.12 11.98
C SER A 30 -42.10 13.99 13.13
N PRO A 31 -41.33 15.05 13.48
CA PRO A 31 -40.52 15.07 14.69
C PRO A 31 -41.26 15.85 15.82
N SER A 32 -41.57 15.18 16.93
CA SER A 32 -41.94 15.85 18.18
C SER A 32 -40.86 15.59 19.25
N LEU A 33 -40.03 16.61 19.46
CA LEU A 33 -39.29 16.94 20.70
C LEU A 33 -40.29 17.09 21.90
N PRO A 34 -39.90 17.30 23.19
CA PRO A 34 -38.69 18.05 23.61
C PRO A 34 -38.06 17.82 25.02
N VAL A 35 -36.94 18.54 25.26
CA VAL A 35 -36.50 19.27 26.48
C VAL A 35 -35.99 18.43 27.68
N GLN A 36 -34.68 18.44 28.04
CA GLN A 36 -33.77 19.50 28.61
C GLN A 36 -33.79 19.52 30.17
N PRO A 37 -32.86 20.20 30.88
CA PRO A 37 -31.40 20.35 30.75
C PRO A 37 -30.70 20.32 32.15
N GLU A 38 -29.87 21.30 32.51
CA GLU A 38 -28.99 21.56 33.69
C GLU A 38 -27.64 20.83 33.75
N ASP A 39 -26.51 21.44 33.33
CA ASP A 39 -25.78 22.65 33.81
C ASP A 39 -25.04 22.41 35.13
N ASP A 40 -23.70 22.48 35.13
CA ASP A 40 -22.99 23.41 36.05
C ASP A 40 -21.53 23.66 35.63
N TYR A 41 -21.09 24.86 36.01
CA TYR A 41 -20.02 25.72 35.53
C TYR A 41 -18.64 25.48 36.20
N SER A 42 -17.70 26.38 35.84
CA SER A 42 -16.53 26.86 36.62
C SER A 42 -15.19 26.18 36.35
N SER A 43 -14.06 26.90 36.24
CA SER A 43 -13.72 28.34 36.27
C SER A 43 -12.17 28.42 36.14
N GLU A 44 -11.65 29.53 35.58
CA GLU A 44 -10.34 30.18 35.84
C GLU A 44 -9.03 29.38 35.58
N GLU A 45 -7.88 29.89 35.11
CA GLU A 45 -7.36 31.22 34.76
C GLU A 45 -5.93 30.99 34.14
N GLU A 46 -5.41 31.99 33.40
CA GLU A 46 -3.97 32.28 33.12
C GLU A 46 -3.19 31.36 32.12
N GLU A 47 -2.36 31.85 31.19
CA GLU A 47 -1.82 33.19 30.90
C GLU A 47 -1.12 33.21 29.50
N GLU A 48 -0.98 34.44 28.96
CA GLU A 48 0.08 34.94 28.05
C GLU A 48 0.06 34.49 26.57
N ASP A 49 -0.45 35.33 25.66
CA ASP A 49 0.26 36.43 24.95
C ASP A 49 1.20 35.92 23.84
N ASP A 50 0.75 36.02 22.58
CA ASP A 50 1.57 36.64 21.54
C ASP A 50 0.68 37.11 20.38
N ASP A 51 0.88 38.38 20.07
CA ASP A 51 0.17 39.23 19.13
C ASP A 51 0.31 38.76 17.67
N ASP A 52 -0.79 38.84 16.91
CA ASP A 52 -0.74 39.37 15.54
C ASP A 52 -2.16 39.80 15.14
N ASP A 53 -2.34 41.11 15.21
CA ASP A 53 -3.48 41.90 14.74
C ASP A 53 -3.76 41.65 13.24
N ASP A 54 -4.97 41.17 12.91
CA ASP A 54 -5.67 41.63 11.70
C ASP A 54 -7.18 41.72 12.01
N ASP A 55 -7.53 42.90 12.51
CA ASP A 55 -8.86 43.43 12.73
C ASP A 55 -9.59 43.58 11.38
N SER A 56 -10.48 42.64 11.08
CA SER A 56 -11.48 42.78 10.02
C SER A 56 -12.86 42.47 10.57
N ASP A 57 -13.45 43.50 11.19
CA ASP A 57 -14.86 43.71 11.52
C ASP A 57 -15.77 43.54 10.30
N ASP A 58 -15.95 42.31 9.81
CA ASP A 58 -16.92 42.00 8.76
C ASP A 58 -18.01 41.09 9.33
N ALA A 59 -19.20 41.69 9.46
CA ALA A 59 -20.38 41.11 10.07
C ALA A 59 -20.70 39.70 9.51
N PRO A 60 -21.24 38.77 10.32
CA PRO A 60 -21.51 37.38 9.93
C PRO A 60 -22.58 37.21 8.83
N GLU A 61 -23.00 38.28 8.16
CA GLU A 61 -24.10 38.29 7.20
C GLU A 61 -23.66 38.31 5.72
N GLU A 62 -22.39 38.61 5.39
CA GLU A 62 -21.83 38.43 4.03
C GLU A 62 -21.06 37.09 3.85
N GLU A 63 -20.88 36.32 4.92
CA GLU A 63 -19.96 35.18 4.98
C GLU A 63 -20.39 33.96 4.14
N SER A 64 -21.66 33.87 3.72
CA SER A 64 -22.19 32.66 3.08
C SER A 64 -21.55 32.38 1.70
N THR A 65 -21.11 33.41 0.98
CA THR A 65 -20.36 33.24 -0.28
C THR A 65 -18.84 33.23 -0.07
N SER A 66 -18.34 33.97 0.92
CA SER A 66 -16.92 34.07 1.25
C SER A 66 -16.39 32.78 1.87
N LYS A 67 -17.16 32.14 2.77
CA LYS A 67 -16.83 30.85 3.39
C LYS A 67 -16.84 29.70 2.39
N ALA A 68 -17.80 29.71 1.45
CA ALA A 68 -17.80 28.73 0.36
C ALA A 68 -16.56 28.88 -0.54
N ARG A 69 -16.11 30.13 -0.80
CA ARG A 69 -14.86 30.39 -1.53
C ARG A 69 -13.62 29.96 -0.74
N SER A 70 -13.56 30.24 0.56
CA SER A 70 -12.43 29.82 1.41
C SER A 70 -12.35 28.29 1.51
N ASP A 71 -13.49 27.60 1.62
CA ASP A 71 -13.55 26.15 1.66
C ASP A 71 -13.03 25.53 0.35
N ILE A 72 -13.45 26.07 -0.80
CA ILE A 72 -12.94 25.63 -2.12
C ILE A 72 -11.43 25.87 -2.24
N LEU A 73 -10.93 27.04 -1.80
CA LEU A 73 -9.49 27.34 -1.82
C LEU A 73 -8.71 26.42 -0.87
N SER A 74 -9.26 26.11 0.31
CA SER A 74 -8.65 25.19 1.27
C SER A 74 -8.57 23.76 0.72
N GLU A 75 -9.63 23.30 0.04
CA GLU A 75 -9.65 21.99 -0.61
C GLU A 75 -8.65 21.94 -1.78
N GLN A 76 -8.59 22.99 -2.59
CA GLN A 76 -7.60 23.10 -3.66
C GLN A 76 -6.17 23.07 -3.14
N LYS A 77 -5.87 23.81 -2.05
CA LYS A 77 -4.55 23.79 -1.40
C LYS A 77 -4.22 22.41 -0.86
N ARG A 78 -5.18 21.72 -0.25
CA ARG A 78 -5.02 20.34 0.23
C ARG A 78 -4.70 19.37 -0.90
N LEU A 79 -5.41 19.47 -2.03
CA LEU A 79 -5.16 18.64 -3.21
C LEU A 79 -3.76 18.89 -3.78
N GLN A 80 -3.33 20.16 -3.87
CA GLN A 80 -1.98 20.51 -4.32
C GLN A 80 -0.89 19.99 -3.38
N GLN A 81 -1.11 20.04 -2.06
CA GLN A 81 -0.19 19.48 -1.08
C GLN A 81 -0.06 17.96 -1.23
N VAL A 82 -1.17 17.24 -1.38
CA VAL A 82 -1.17 15.79 -1.62
C VAL A 82 -0.45 15.44 -2.91
N GLU A 83 -0.69 16.18 -3.99
CA GLU A 83 0.02 15.98 -5.26
C GLU A 83 1.53 16.24 -5.13
N ALA A 84 1.91 17.32 -4.44
CA ALA A 84 3.31 17.66 -4.18
C ALA A 84 4.02 16.58 -3.33
N GLU A 85 3.34 16.04 -2.32
CA GLU A 85 3.85 14.93 -1.49
C GLU A 85 4.03 13.65 -2.30
N LEU A 86 3.06 13.28 -3.14
CA LEU A 86 3.17 12.11 -4.02
C LEU A 86 4.33 12.26 -5.00
N LYS A 87 4.50 13.44 -5.59
CA LYS A 87 5.63 13.75 -6.49
C LYS A 87 6.96 13.71 -5.75
N LYS A 88 7.02 14.17 -4.50
CA LYS A 88 8.23 14.08 -3.65
C LYS A 88 8.58 12.62 -3.36
N GLN A 89 7.59 11.79 -2.98
CA GLN A 89 7.79 10.36 -2.73
C GLN A 89 8.26 9.61 -3.98
N GLU A 90 7.72 9.93 -5.16
CA GLU A 90 8.17 9.34 -6.42
C GLU A 90 9.62 9.72 -6.74
N ARG A 91 9.98 11.00 -6.56
CA ARG A 91 11.35 11.48 -6.73
C ARG A 91 12.32 10.79 -5.76
N GLU A 92 11.93 10.59 -4.50
CA GLU A 92 12.74 9.87 -3.51
C GLU A 92 12.93 8.39 -3.88
N LYS A 93 11.86 7.72 -4.33
CA LYS A 93 11.95 6.33 -4.83
C LYS A 93 12.90 6.23 -6.03
N ARG A 94 12.80 7.17 -6.97
CA ARG A 94 13.71 7.22 -8.14
C ARG A 94 15.16 7.42 -7.70
N LYS A 95 15.42 8.39 -6.81
CA LYS A 95 16.77 8.62 -6.25
C LYS A 95 17.33 7.38 -5.55
N ALA A 96 16.50 6.66 -4.78
CA ALA A 96 16.92 5.44 -4.09
C ALA A 96 17.25 4.30 -5.08
N LEU A 97 16.48 4.16 -6.16
CA LEU A 97 16.77 3.19 -7.23
C LEU A 97 18.05 3.55 -8.00
N ASP A 98 18.23 4.82 -8.33
CA ASP A 98 19.44 5.31 -9.01
C ASP A 98 20.68 5.10 -8.13
N LEU A 99 20.61 5.42 -6.83
CA LEU A 99 21.70 5.16 -5.87
C LEU A 99 22.03 3.66 -5.79
N ARG A 100 21.01 2.79 -5.73
CA ARG A 100 21.22 1.35 -5.71
C ARG A 100 21.87 0.85 -7.01
N ASN A 101 21.48 1.40 -8.16
CA ASN A 101 22.05 1.05 -9.46
C ASN A 101 23.50 1.52 -9.58
N THR A 102 23.80 2.77 -9.16
CA THR A 102 25.18 3.28 -9.15
C THR A 102 26.08 2.48 -8.23
N GLN A 103 25.62 2.11 -7.03
CA GLN A 103 26.35 1.21 -6.12
C GLN A 103 26.62 -0.15 -6.77
N GLN A 104 25.62 -0.77 -7.43
CA GLN A 104 25.83 -2.04 -8.14
C GLN A 104 26.83 -1.89 -9.30
N GLN A 105 26.78 -0.81 -10.05
CA GLN A 105 27.74 -0.54 -11.12
C GLN A 105 29.15 -0.32 -10.57
N GLN A 106 29.30 0.41 -9.45
CA GLN A 106 30.58 0.59 -8.78
C GLN A 106 31.13 -0.74 -8.26
N MET A 107 30.30 -1.59 -7.67
CA MET A 107 30.70 -2.94 -7.24
C MET A 107 31.11 -3.83 -8.41
N LYS A 108 30.44 -3.74 -9.56
CA LYS A 108 30.85 -4.44 -10.79
C LYS A 108 32.18 -3.91 -11.32
N LYS A 109 32.36 -2.58 -11.36
CA LYS A 109 33.60 -1.93 -11.79
C LYS A 109 34.77 -2.23 -10.85
N SER A 110 34.56 -2.23 -9.53
CA SER A 110 35.59 -2.57 -8.55
C SER A 110 35.97 -4.04 -8.66
N LYS A 111 34.99 -4.95 -8.84
CA LYS A 111 35.25 -6.37 -9.08
C LYS A 111 36.03 -6.62 -10.37
N GLN A 112 35.79 -5.85 -11.43
CA GLN A 112 36.59 -5.89 -12.66
C GLN A 112 38.01 -5.34 -12.46
N LYS A 113 38.19 -4.29 -11.64
CA LYS A 113 39.52 -3.75 -11.33
C LYS A 113 40.33 -4.64 -10.37
N SER A 114 39.67 -5.33 -9.44
CA SER A 114 40.33 -6.23 -8.49
C SER A 114 40.61 -7.62 -9.06
N ASN A 115 39.98 -8.00 -10.17
CA ASN A 115 40.33 -9.18 -10.96
C ASN A 115 41.05 -8.75 -12.25
N PRO A 116 42.40 -8.66 -12.26
CA PRO A 116 43.16 -8.44 -13.48
C PRO A 116 43.02 -9.59 -14.50
N SER A 117 42.26 -10.66 -14.19
CA SER A 117 41.94 -11.77 -15.08
C SER A 117 40.89 -11.48 -16.16
N THR A 118 40.35 -10.25 -16.24
CA THR A 118 39.33 -9.87 -17.26
C THR A 118 39.68 -8.64 -18.09
N ALA A 119 40.88 -8.07 -17.91
CA ALA A 119 41.50 -7.29 -18.97
C ALA A 119 41.78 -8.23 -20.16
N PRO A 120 41.77 -7.77 -21.43
CA PRO A 120 42.32 -8.58 -22.51
C PRO A 120 43.82 -8.73 -22.21
N ILE A 121 44.16 -9.83 -21.54
CA ILE A 121 45.52 -10.27 -21.34
C ILE A 121 46.02 -10.58 -22.75
N GLU A 122 46.90 -9.76 -23.29
CA GLU A 122 47.76 -10.17 -24.40
C GLU A 122 48.40 -11.48 -23.96
N LEU A 123 48.04 -12.59 -24.61
CA LEU A 123 48.59 -13.89 -24.29
C LEU A 123 50.12 -13.77 -24.35
N PRO A 124 50.87 -14.26 -23.35
CA PRO A 124 52.31 -14.37 -23.48
C PRO A 124 52.61 -15.20 -24.74
N GLU A 125 53.41 -14.65 -25.65
CA GLU A 125 53.74 -15.25 -26.96
C GLU A 125 54.44 -16.62 -26.80
N PHE A 126 55.01 -16.88 -25.62
CA PHE A 126 55.67 -18.12 -25.27
C PHE A 126 54.87 -18.86 -24.19
N LEU A 127 54.58 -20.15 -24.46
CA LEU A 127 54.15 -21.07 -23.41
C LEU A 127 55.28 -21.19 -22.36
N PRO A 128 55.00 -21.09 -21.05
CA PRO A 128 55.96 -21.46 -20.02
C PRO A 128 56.48 -22.88 -20.24
N ASP A 129 57.81 -23.06 -20.20
CA ASP A 129 58.49 -24.35 -20.37
C ASP A 129 57.99 -25.44 -19.39
N ASP A 130 57.37 -25.02 -18.28
CA ASP A 130 56.79 -25.89 -17.27
C ASP A 130 55.46 -26.55 -17.69
N ILE A 131 54.83 -26.13 -18.80
CA ILE A 131 53.59 -26.75 -19.29
C ILE A 131 53.82 -28.21 -19.72
N ALA A 132 54.99 -28.52 -20.28
CA ALA A 132 55.36 -29.90 -20.62
C ALA A 132 55.46 -30.80 -19.36
N SER A 133 55.84 -30.22 -18.22
CA SER A 133 55.93 -30.92 -16.94
C SER A 133 54.54 -31.13 -16.31
N ILE A 134 53.61 -30.20 -16.51
CA ILE A 134 52.24 -30.26 -15.96
C ILE A 134 51.35 -31.24 -16.75
N ILE A 135 51.52 -31.34 -18.07
CA ILE A 135 50.74 -32.25 -18.93
C ILE A 135 51.05 -33.72 -18.63
N ASN A 136 52.28 -34.03 -18.20
CA ASN A 136 52.71 -35.39 -17.88
C ASN A 136 52.36 -35.82 -16.45
N GLN A 137 51.76 -34.96 -15.62
CA GLN A 137 51.25 -35.36 -14.31
C GLN A 137 49.87 -36.01 -14.44
N PRO A 138 49.61 -37.14 -13.76
CA PRO A 138 48.27 -37.72 -13.70
C PRO A 138 47.34 -36.74 -12.96
N VAL A 139 46.40 -36.18 -13.70
CA VAL A 139 45.39 -35.25 -13.18
C VAL A 139 44.40 -36.04 -12.33
N GLU A 140 44.54 -35.92 -11.00
CA GLU A 140 43.50 -36.30 -10.03
C GLU A 140 42.17 -35.61 -10.41
N GLU A 141 41.10 -36.39 -10.54
CA GLU A 141 39.78 -35.96 -11.01
C GLU A 141 39.12 -34.96 -10.04
N SER A 142 39.52 -33.69 -10.09
CA SER A 142 38.80 -32.62 -9.39
C SER A 142 37.49 -32.34 -10.13
N LYS A 143 36.38 -32.85 -9.59
CA LYS A 143 35.02 -32.62 -10.13
C LYS A 143 34.77 -31.12 -10.36
N PRO A 144 34.31 -30.70 -11.55
CA PRO A 144 34.07 -29.30 -11.84
C PRO A 144 32.96 -28.74 -10.93
N ARG A 145 33.29 -27.71 -10.15
CA ARG A 145 32.34 -26.92 -9.32
C ARG A 145 31.52 -25.94 -10.18
N HIS A 146 30.93 -26.40 -11.29
CA HIS A 146 29.95 -25.60 -12.01
C HIS A 146 28.59 -25.78 -11.35
N ILE A 147 28.16 -24.79 -10.57
CA ILE A 147 26.77 -24.68 -10.13
C ILE A 147 25.95 -24.34 -11.37
N ARG A 148 25.08 -25.24 -11.81
CA ARG A 148 24.12 -24.92 -12.88
C ARG A 148 23.19 -23.83 -12.34
N LEU A 149 22.88 -22.81 -13.14
CA LEU A 149 21.91 -21.77 -12.74
C LEU A 149 20.54 -22.39 -12.38
N ASP A 150 20.24 -23.58 -12.89
CA ASP A 150 19.05 -24.36 -12.56
C ASP A 150 19.07 -24.95 -11.13
N GLU A 151 20.25 -25.10 -10.50
CA GLU A 151 20.40 -25.59 -9.11
C GLU A 151 20.34 -24.46 -8.06
N ILE A 152 20.53 -23.19 -8.44
CA ILE A 152 20.43 -22.03 -7.53
C ILE A 152 18.97 -21.63 -7.27
N GLU A 153 18.06 -21.98 -8.18
CA GLU A 153 16.60 -21.88 -7.96
C GLU A 153 16.04 -22.89 -6.95
N ALA A 154 16.86 -23.85 -6.50
CA ALA A 154 16.52 -24.82 -5.45
C ALA A 154 16.97 -24.40 -4.04
N SER A 155 17.52 -23.19 -3.87
CA SER A 155 17.36 -22.48 -2.58
C SER A 155 15.87 -22.34 -2.35
N PRO A 156 15.32 -22.66 -1.16
CA PRO A 156 13.89 -22.94 -1.03
C PRO A 156 13.19 -21.73 -1.61
N LYS A 157 12.47 -21.94 -2.72
CA LYS A 157 11.38 -21.05 -3.12
C LYS A 157 10.59 -20.98 -1.83
N LEU A 158 10.81 -19.95 -0.99
CA LEU A 158 9.92 -19.64 0.10
C LEU A 158 8.60 -19.59 -0.62
N ASP A 159 7.81 -20.66 -0.42
CA ASP A 159 6.73 -21.00 -1.31
C ASP A 159 5.99 -19.70 -1.56
N LYS A 160 5.73 -19.30 -2.81
CA LYS A 160 5.10 -17.98 -3.05
C LYS A 160 3.85 -17.80 -2.16
N LYS A 161 3.21 -18.92 -1.82
CA LYS A 161 2.19 -19.08 -0.77
C LYS A 161 2.63 -18.64 0.64
N SER A 162 3.75 -19.12 1.19
CA SER A 162 4.25 -18.73 2.51
C SER A 162 4.61 -17.24 2.58
N LEU A 163 5.24 -16.68 1.54
CA LEU A 163 5.53 -15.24 1.47
C LEU A 163 4.24 -14.41 1.43
N LEU A 164 3.23 -14.86 0.69
CA LEU A 164 1.91 -14.20 0.65
C LEU A 164 1.16 -14.34 1.97
N GLU A 165 1.26 -15.48 2.63
CA GLU A 165 0.67 -15.72 3.95
C GLU A 165 1.31 -14.84 5.01
N GLU A 166 2.64 -14.69 5.00
CA GLU A 166 3.34 -13.78 5.90
C GLU A 166 2.91 -12.33 5.66
N LYS A 167 2.84 -11.90 4.40
CA LYS A 167 2.31 -10.56 4.05
C LYS A 167 0.88 -10.38 4.56
N LEU A 168 0.01 -11.36 4.40
CA LEU A 168 -1.35 -11.32 4.91
C LEU A 168 -1.39 -11.25 6.44
N ARG A 169 -0.52 -12.01 7.13
CA ARG A 169 -0.38 -11.98 8.59
C ARG A 169 0.03 -10.59 9.08
N LEU A 170 1.00 -9.96 8.43
CA LEU A 170 1.43 -8.59 8.75
C LEU A 170 0.32 -7.57 8.49
N LEU A 171 -0.40 -7.67 7.37
CA LEU A 171 -1.55 -6.80 7.09
C LEU A 171 -2.67 -6.97 8.11
N LYS A 172 -2.97 -8.21 8.53
CA LYS A 172 -3.94 -8.48 9.59
C LYS A 172 -3.51 -7.86 10.91
N ALA A 173 -2.23 -7.94 11.27
CA ALA A 173 -1.70 -7.32 12.48
C ALA A 173 -1.85 -5.78 12.44
N LYS A 174 -1.52 -5.15 11.31
CA LYS A 174 -1.68 -3.70 11.11
C LYS A 174 -3.14 -3.23 11.19
N LYS A 175 -4.10 -4.08 10.77
CA LYS A 175 -5.53 -3.76 10.79
C LYS A 175 -6.21 -3.96 12.15
N LYS A 176 -5.53 -4.51 13.16
CA LYS A 176 -6.14 -4.72 14.49
C LYS A 176 -6.38 -3.38 15.17
N VAL A 177 -7.65 -3.08 15.44
CA VAL A 177 -8.11 -1.85 16.14
C VAL A 177 -7.83 -1.90 17.64
N ALA A 178 -7.67 -3.12 18.20
CA ALA A 178 -7.41 -3.34 19.61
C ALA A 178 -6.04 -4.01 19.81
N ILE A 179 -5.28 -3.49 20.77
CA ILE A 179 -3.96 -3.98 21.16
C ILE A 179 -3.94 -4.20 22.67
N LYS A 180 -3.51 -5.39 23.10
CA LYS A 180 -3.27 -5.69 24.51
C LYS A 180 -1.88 -5.17 24.91
N LYS A 181 -1.82 -4.33 25.94
CA LYS A 181 -0.59 -3.77 26.50
C LYS A 181 -0.52 -4.16 27.97
N GLY A 182 0.12 -5.30 28.25
CA GLY A 182 0.16 -5.89 29.59
C GLY A 182 -1.24 -6.31 30.08
N PRO A 183 -1.68 -5.86 31.26
CA PRO A 183 -3.01 -6.18 31.79
C PRO A 183 -4.14 -5.40 31.08
N VAL A 184 -3.82 -4.31 30.38
CA VAL A 184 -4.80 -3.40 29.78
C VAL A 184 -5.05 -3.75 28.31
N HIS A 185 -6.31 -3.60 27.88
CA HIS A 185 -6.71 -3.69 26.48
C HIS A 185 -7.05 -2.30 25.96
N VAL A 186 -6.25 -1.79 25.01
CA VAL A 186 -6.47 -0.48 24.38
C VAL A 186 -7.17 -0.70 23.04
N LYS A 187 -8.30 -0.02 22.82
CA LYS A 187 -9.07 -0.08 21.57
C LYS A 187 -9.36 1.34 21.09
N ILE A 188 -9.17 1.59 19.80
CA ILE A 188 -9.51 2.87 19.18
C ILE A 188 -11.03 2.91 18.92
N GLN A 189 -11.69 3.98 19.36
CA GLN A 189 -13.11 4.22 19.08
C GLN A 189 -13.27 4.67 17.61
N SER A 190 -14.13 3.99 16.87
CA SER A 190 -14.42 4.32 15.47
C SER A 190 -15.86 4.81 15.34
N PHE A 191 -16.05 6.11 15.07
CA PHE A 191 -17.36 6.69 14.76
C PHE A 191 -17.59 6.64 13.26
N ASN A 192 -18.29 5.62 12.77
CA ASN A 192 -18.67 5.53 11.36
C ASN A 192 -20.17 5.77 11.22
N SER A 193 -20.57 7.05 11.22
CA SER A 193 -21.98 7.45 11.09
C SER A 193 -22.52 7.33 9.66
N LYS A 194 -21.63 7.31 8.65
CA LYS A 194 -22.02 7.31 7.23
C LYS A 194 -22.31 5.92 6.66
N VAL A 195 -21.94 4.85 7.37
CA VAL A 195 -22.04 3.48 6.85
C VAL A 195 -22.83 2.62 7.83
N VAL A 196 -23.80 1.88 7.30
CA VAL A 196 -24.57 0.90 8.07
C VAL A 196 -23.63 -0.18 8.65
N PRO A 197 -23.83 -0.59 9.92
CA PRO A 197 -23.07 -1.67 10.52
C PRO A 197 -23.06 -2.94 9.64
N ARG A 198 -21.92 -3.64 9.63
CA ARG A 198 -21.83 -4.92 8.89
C ARG A 198 -22.78 -5.94 9.51
N SER A 199 -23.44 -6.71 8.66
CA SER A 199 -24.35 -7.77 9.09
C SER A 199 -23.63 -8.81 9.96
N GLU A 200 -24.34 -9.30 10.97
CA GLU A 200 -23.83 -10.35 11.84
C GLU A 200 -23.71 -11.67 11.08
N SER A 201 -22.47 -12.16 10.93
CA SER A 201 -22.21 -13.38 10.16
C SER A 201 -22.96 -14.61 10.70
N LYS A 202 -23.25 -14.67 12.00
CA LYS A 202 -23.99 -15.78 12.61
C LYS A 202 -25.43 -15.84 12.09
N ILE A 203 -26.11 -14.70 12.03
CA ILE A 203 -27.49 -14.59 11.55
C ILE A 203 -27.53 -14.89 10.05
N VAL A 204 -26.65 -14.26 9.26
CA VAL A 204 -26.58 -14.46 7.81
C VAL A 204 -26.29 -15.92 7.47
N LYS A 205 -25.31 -16.56 8.13
CA LYS A 205 -24.98 -17.97 7.92
C LYS A 205 -26.11 -18.91 8.35
N ASN A 206 -26.84 -18.59 9.42
CA ASN A 206 -27.98 -19.42 9.84
C ASN A 206 -29.12 -19.35 8.83
N ARG A 207 -29.48 -18.13 8.38
CA ARG A 207 -30.44 -17.93 7.29
C ARG A 207 -29.99 -18.69 6.03
N ASP A 208 -28.73 -18.54 5.64
CA ASP A 208 -28.18 -19.17 4.45
C ASP A 208 -28.21 -20.70 4.55
N LYS A 209 -27.78 -21.25 5.69
CA LYS A 209 -27.84 -22.69 5.98
C LYS A 209 -29.27 -23.24 5.96
N TRP A 210 -30.24 -22.47 6.46
CA TRP A 210 -31.65 -22.85 6.45
C TRP A 210 -32.23 -22.90 5.03
N LEU A 211 -31.89 -21.91 4.20
CA LEU A 211 -32.33 -21.81 2.80
C LEU A 211 -31.63 -22.82 1.88
N HIS A 212 -30.40 -23.22 2.21
CA HIS A 212 -29.59 -24.21 1.49
C HIS A 212 -29.48 -25.54 2.25
N ARG A 213 -30.50 -25.87 3.06
CA ARG A 213 -30.52 -27.15 3.77
C ARG A 213 -30.63 -28.30 2.77
N LYS A 214 -29.93 -29.40 3.06
CA LYS A 214 -29.88 -30.59 2.19
C LYS A 214 -31.26 -31.19 1.87
N SER A 215 -32.26 -30.96 2.72
CA SER A 215 -33.62 -31.48 2.52
C SER A 215 -34.38 -30.76 1.39
N VAL A 216 -33.91 -29.61 0.94
CA VAL A 216 -34.51 -28.85 -0.16
C VAL A 216 -33.67 -29.13 -1.40
N ASN A 217 -34.18 -29.98 -2.29
CA ASN A 217 -33.54 -30.31 -3.56
C ASN A 217 -33.66 -29.13 -4.53
N ARG A 218 -32.80 -28.13 -4.34
CA ARG A 218 -32.71 -26.97 -5.25
C ARG A 218 -32.11 -27.44 -6.58
N LYS A 219 -32.86 -27.24 -7.67
CA LYS A 219 -32.38 -27.39 -9.05
C LYS A 219 -31.63 -26.14 -9.49
#